data_AF-A0A3C2CU12-F1
#
_entry.id   AF-A0A3C2CU12-F1
#
_cell.length_a   1.000
_cell.length_b   1.000
_cell.length_c   1.000
_cell.angle_alpha   90.00
_cell.angle_beta   90.00
_cell.angle_gamma   90.00
#
_symmetry.space_group_name_H-M   'P 1'
#
loop_
_entity.id
_entity.type
_entity.pdbx_description
1 polymer ?
#
loop_
_entity_poly.entity_id
_entity_poly.type
_entity_poly.pdbx_seq_one_letter_code
_entity_poly.pdbx_strand_id
1 'polypeptide(L)'
;HLYVYPWVDLQENLQLKSLYSGQKLDPLKLIDEDLKIIKFIKEGRITSQSNITFNTEHVVPQSWFDGDEPMRGDLHHLFACEPACNSMRSNYPYHDFRSYSPEFLSEGIRTGCGMAEDEKFEPEYGKGVAARAVLYFSLRYKDISMLNNKMDFDLLLGWHDQHPVTLYERHRNAAIQELQGNRNPFIDFPELSREMMNL
;
A
#
# COMPACT_ATOMS: atom_id res chain seq x y z
N HIS A 1 4.43 -11.10 -3.62
CA HIS A 1 5.71 -10.37 -3.72
C HIS A 1 6.38 -10.51 -5.10
N LEU A 2 6.39 -11.70 -5.75
CA LEU A 2 7.16 -11.96 -6.98
C LEU A 2 7.03 -10.91 -8.12
N TYR A 3 5.87 -10.26 -8.26
CA TYR A 3 5.64 -9.23 -9.29
C TYR A 3 5.54 -7.80 -8.74
N VAL A 4 5.46 -7.64 -7.42
CA VAL A 4 5.28 -6.32 -6.78
C VAL A 4 6.53 -5.47 -7.05
N TYR A 5 7.69 -5.91 -6.58
CA TYR A 5 8.93 -5.13 -6.66
C TYR A 5 9.55 -5.06 -8.06
N PRO A 6 9.56 -6.14 -8.87
CA PRO A 6 10.28 -6.11 -10.15
C PRO A 6 9.54 -5.41 -11.27
N TRP A 7 8.24 -5.15 -11.12
CA TRP A 7 7.43 -4.64 -12.23
C TRP A 7 6.30 -3.71 -11.80
N VAL A 8 5.36 -4.22 -11.01
CA VAL A 8 4.11 -3.50 -10.70
C VAL A 8 4.44 -2.18 -10.02
N ASP A 9 5.30 -2.20 -9.01
CA ASP A 9 5.50 -1.07 -8.12
C ASP A 9 6.60 -0.08 -8.55
N LEU A 10 7.18 -0.30 -9.74
CA LEU A 10 8.19 0.58 -10.29
C LEU A 10 7.59 1.96 -10.62
N GLN A 11 8.29 3.00 -10.18
CA GLN A 11 8.03 4.38 -10.55
C GLN A 11 8.56 4.66 -11.97
N GLU A 12 8.27 5.85 -12.50
CA GLU A 12 8.68 6.31 -13.83
C GLU A 12 10.21 6.30 -14.02
N ASN A 13 10.95 6.45 -12.92
CA ASN A 13 12.41 6.42 -12.92
C ASN A 13 13.00 5.03 -12.66
N LEU A 14 12.17 3.98 -12.74
CA LEU A 14 12.53 2.57 -12.48
C LEU A 14 13.02 2.30 -11.06
N GLN A 15 12.81 3.22 -10.12
CA GLN A 15 13.01 2.96 -8.70
C GLN A 15 11.70 2.53 -8.05
N LEU A 16 11.81 1.93 -6.87
CA LEU A 16 10.68 1.72 -6.01
C LEU A 16 10.51 2.91 -5.07
N LYS A 17 9.31 3.07 -4.54
CA LYS A 17 8.99 4.08 -3.54
C LYS A 17 8.16 3.42 -2.44
N SER A 18 8.55 3.63 -1.20
CA SER A 18 7.75 3.17 -0.06
C SER A 18 6.38 3.83 -0.08
N LEU A 19 5.33 3.03 0.14
CA LEU A 19 3.96 3.52 0.21
C LEU A 19 3.80 4.62 1.27
N TYR A 20 4.32 4.40 2.48
CA TYR A 20 4.00 5.25 3.63
C TYR A 20 5.04 6.34 3.90
N SER A 21 6.32 6.10 3.64
CA SER A 21 7.38 7.09 3.89
C SER A 21 7.76 7.90 2.65
N GLY A 22 7.41 7.41 1.46
CA GLY A 22 7.87 7.98 0.19
C GLY A 22 9.36 7.83 -0.07
N GLN A 23 10.11 7.10 0.76
CA GLN A 23 11.54 6.86 0.54
C GLN A 23 11.76 6.02 -0.73
N LYS A 24 12.79 6.38 -1.48
CA LYS A 24 13.19 5.67 -2.70
C LYS A 24 13.96 4.41 -2.35
N LEU A 25 13.63 3.32 -3.03
CA LEU A 25 14.24 2.01 -2.83
C LEU A 25 14.85 1.53 -4.15
N ASP A 26 16.01 0.90 -4.06
CA ASP A 26 16.67 0.28 -5.22
C ASP A 26 16.08 -1.11 -5.44
N PRO A 27 15.32 -1.35 -6.54
CA PRO A 27 14.69 -2.64 -6.80
C PRO A 27 15.70 -3.78 -6.96
N LEU A 28 16.90 -3.52 -7.50
CA LEU A 28 17.91 -4.57 -7.68
C LEU A 28 18.41 -5.07 -6.33
N LYS A 29 18.66 -4.14 -5.41
CA LYS A 29 19.04 -4.48 -4.03
C LYS A 29 17.95 -5.34 -3.36
N LEU A 30 16.67 -5.04 -3.59
CA LEU A 30 15.57 -5.84 -3.04
C LEU A 30 15.57 -7.26 -3.57
N ILE A 31 15.65 -7.40 -4.89
CA ILE A 31 15.60 -8.70 -5.55
C ILE A 31 16.78 -9.56 -5.09
N ASP A 32 17.98 -8.99 -4.97
CA ASP A 32 19.16 -9.69 -4.47
C ASP A 32 19.00 -10.14 -3.00
N GLU A 33 18.36 -9.34 -2.15
CA GLU A 33 18.09 -9.69 -0.76
C GLU A 33 17.05 -10.82 -0.65
N ASP A 34 15.94 -10.74 -1.40
CA ASP A 34 14.93 -11.79 -1.46
C ASP A 34 15.54 -13.11 -1.96
N LEU A 35 16.38 -13.08 -3.00
CA LEU A 35 17.08 -14.25 -3.51
C LEU A 35 18.01 -14.88 -2.47
N LYS A 36 18.71 -14.07 -1.67
CA LYS A 36 19.55 -14.56 -0.56
C LYS A 36 18.69 -15.23 0.51
N ILE A 37 17.58 -14.61 0.91
CA ILE A 37 16.66 -15.18 1.91
C ILE A 37 16.10 -16.52 1.43
N ILE A 38 15.62 -16.58 0.18
CA ILE A 38 15.11 -17.83 -0.42
C ILE A 38 16.18 -18.92 -0.41
N LYS A 39 17.43 -18.57 -0.73
CA LYS A 39 18.56 -19.52 -0.68
C LYS A 39 18.82 -20.01 0.75
N PHE A 40 18.85 -19.12 1.75
CA PHE A 40 19.04 -19.51 3.15
C PHE A 40 17.93 -20.43 3.67
N ILE A 41 16.68 -20.14 3.33
CA ILE A 41 15.52 -20.98 3.67
C ILE A 41 15.66 -22.38 3.03
N LYS A 42 16.03 -22.44 1.74
CA LYS A 42 16.28 -23.71 1.03
C LYS A 42 17.43 -24.53 1.65
N GLU A 43 18.42 -23.86 2.24
CA GLU A 43 19.54 -24.49 2.95
C GLU A 43 19.21 -24.88 4.40
N GLY A 44 17.97 -24.69 4.86
CA GLY A 44 17.54 -25.03 6.22
C GLY A 44 18.12 -24.12 7.31
N ARG A 45 18.60 -22.93 6.93
CA ARG A 45 19.13 -21.93 7.86
C ARG A 45 18.01 -20.97 8.26
N ILE A 46 17.80 -20.78 9.57
CA ILE A 46 16.82 -19.81 10.08
C ILE A 46 17.36 -18.40 9.84
N THR A 47 16.63 -17.60 9.08
CA THR A 47 16.92 -16.16 8.90
C THR A 47 16.27 -15.38 10.03
N SER A 48 17.03 -14.57 10.79
CA SER A 48 16.42 -13.57 11.66
C SER A 48 15.69 -12.52 10.80
N GLN A 49 14.50 -12.08 11.22
CA GLN A 49 13.76 -10.98 10.57
C GLN A 49 14.59 -9.68 10.49
N SER A 50 15.67 -9.57 11.27
CA SER A 50 16.53 -8.38 11.36
C SER A 50 17.29 -8.01 10.08
N ASN A 51 17.27 -8.87 9.05
CA ASN A 51 17.95 -8.63 7.76
C ASN A 51 16.97 -8.41 6.60
N ILE A 52 15.66 -8.37 6.86
CA ILE A 52 14.67 -8.05 5.84
C ILE A 52 14.63 -6.53 5.73
N THR A 53 15.05 -5.99 4.59
CA THR A 53 15.11 -4.52 4.42
C THR A 53 13.77 -3.95 3.98
N PHE A 54 12.88 -4.77 3.36
CA PHE A 54 11.61 -4.37 2.77
C PHE A 54 10.53 -5.46 2.84
N ASN A 55 9.30 -5.05 3.10
CA ASN A 55 8.12 -5.92 3.20
C ASN A 55 7.09 -5.58 2.12
N THR A 56 6.26 -6.57 1.78
CA THR A 56 5.03 -6.32 1.03
C THR A 56 3.96 -5.88 2.03
N GLU A 57 3.54 -4.62 1.93
CA GLU A 57 2.44 -4.07 2.69
C GLU A 57 1.10 -4.51 2.11
N HIS A 58 0.22 -5.00 2.98
CA HIS A 58 -1.19 -5.23 2.67
C HIS A 58 -2.00 -4.03 3.17
N VAL A 59 -2.40 -3.15 2.24
CA VAL A 59 -3.16 -1.91 2.56
C VAL A 59 -4.49 -2.23 3.22
N VAL A 60 -5.11 -3.38 2.92
CA VAL A 60 -6.13 -3.96 3.80
C VAL A 60 -5.45 -5.04 4.65
N PRO A 61 -5.42 -4.94 6.00
CA PRO A 61 -4.72 -5.92 6.83
C PRO A 61 -5.26 -7.34 6.62
N GLN A 62 -4.35 -8.31 6.49
CA GLN A 62 -4.72 -9.72 6.31
C GLN A 62 -5.62 -10.25 7.44
N SER A 63 -5.41 -9.76 8.67
CA SER A 63 -6.21 -10.14 9.84
C SER A 63 -7.68 -9.70 9.77
N TRP A 64 -8.06 -8.89 8.79
CA TRP A 64 -9.45 -8.45 8.61
C TRP A 64 -10.25 -9.34 7.65
N PHE A 65 -9.57 -10.29 6.97
CA PHE A 65 -10.17 -11.24 6.04
C PHE A 65 -9.54 -12.63 6.18
N ASP A 66 -9.01 -12.96 7.37
CA ASP A 66 -8.39 -14.23 7.72
C ASP A 66 -7.21 -14.68 6.83
N GLY A 67 -6.66 -13.76 6.02
CA GLY A 67 -5.60 -14.07 5.07
C GLY A 67 -6.04 -14.96 3.92
N ASP A 68 -7.35 -15.02 3.64
CA ASP A 68 -7.92 -15.87 2.59
C ASP A 68 -7.53 -15.42 1.18
N GLU A 69 -7.43 -16.39 0.27
CA GLU A 69 -7.30 -16.15 -1.17
C GLU A 69 -8.68 -15.96 -1.81
N PRO A 70 -8.82 -15.12 -2.85
CA PRO A 70 -7.75 -14.45 -3.61
C PRO A 70 -7.28 -13.11 -3.01
N MET A 71 -7.89 -12.66 -1.91
CA MET A 71 -7.65 -11.33 -1.33
C MET A 71 -6.19 -11.15 -0.94
N ARG A 72 -5.57 -12.13 -0.28
CA ARG A 72 -4.17 -12.03 0.17
C ARG A 72 -3.19 -11.78 -0.97
N GLY A 73 -3.43 -12.36 -2.15
CA GLY A 73 -2.58 -12.25 -3.33
C GLY A 73 -2.89 -11.10 -4.29
N ASP A 74 -3.97 -10.34 -4.08
CA ASP A 74 -4.43 -9.31 -5.02
C ASP A 74 -3.51 -8.07 -5.05
N LEU A 75 -2.73 -7.90 -6.11
CA LEU A 75 -1.71 -6.86 -6.26
C LEU A 75 -2.26 -5.43 -6.20
N HIS A 76 -3.57 -5.23 -6.37
CA HIS A 76 -4.18 -3.90 -6.25
C HIS A 76 -4.11 -3.32 -4.83
N HIS A 77 -3.85 -4.13 -3.80
CA HIS A 77 -3.62 -3.64 -2.43
C HIS A 77 -2.27 -4.04 -1.83
N LEU A 78 -1.33 -4.52 -2.66
CA LEU A 78 0.03 -4.90 -2.24
C LEU A 78 1.08 -3.88 -2.69
N PHE A 79 1.86 -3.35 -1.75
CA PHE A 79 2.84 -2.30 -2.03
C PHE A 79 4.19 -2.55 -1.37
N ALA A 80 5.24 -1.97 -1.89
CA ALA A 80 6.56 -1.93 -1.28
C ALA A 80 6.54 -0.97 -0.08
N CYS A 81 7.06 -1.44 1.06
CA CYS A 81 7.13 -0.66 2.28
C CYS A 81 8.31 -1.12 3.14
N GLU A 82 8.92 -0.23 3.91
CA GLU A 82 9.91 -0.61 4.91
C GLU A 82 9.24 -1.44 6.02
N PRO A 83 9.92 -2.45 6.60
CA PRO A 83 9.36 -3.26 7.68
C PRO A 83 9.02 -2.42 8.91
N ALA A 84 9.78 -1.35 9.18
CA ALA A 84 9.49 -0.42 10.25
C ALA A 84 8.17 0.33 10.02
N CYS A 85 7.91 0.79 8.80
CA CYS A 85 6.67 1.47 8.43
C CYS A 85 5.47 0.54 8.44
N ASN A 86 5.61 -0.66 7.89
CA ASN A 86 4.59 -1.70 7.95
C ASN A 86 4.27 -2.09 9.42
N SER A 87 5.31 -2.29 10.25
CA SER A 87 5.13 -2.60 11.67
C SER A 87 4.45 -1.46 12.44
N MET A 88 4.79 -0.20 12.13
CA MET A 88 4.17 0.97 12.74
C MET A 88 2.69 1.11 12.34
N ARG A 89 2.36 0.80 11.08
CA ARG A 89 0.99 0.78 10.59
C ARG A 89 0.16 -0.33 11.26
N SER A 90 0.77 -1.49 11.54
CA SER A 90 0.10 -2.63 12.19
C SER A 90 -1.15 -3.08 11.42
N ASN A 91 -2.29 -3.24 12.11
CA ASN A 91 -3.61 -3.44 11.52
C ASN A 91 -4.54 -2.25 11.81
N TYR A 92 -3.96 -1.06 12.01
CA TYR A 92 -4.72 0.13 12.37
C TYR A 92 -5.50 0.69 11.17
N PRO A 93 -6.77 1.09 11.36
CA PRO A 93 -7.50 1.83 10.34
C PRO A 93 -6.87 3.20 10.06
N TYR A 94 -7.10 3.68 8.84
CA TYR A 94 -6.62 5.00 8.43
C TYR A 94 -7.37 6.12 9.15
N HIS A 95 -6.65 7.21 9.43
CA HIS A 95 -7.19 8.39 10.08
C HIS A 95 -6.46 9.66 9.62
N ASP A 96 -7.09 10.83 9.80
CA ASP A 96 -6.45 12.13 9.75
C ASP A 96 -6.41 12.73 11.15
N PHE A 97 -5.23 12.80 11.75
CA PHE A 97 -4.96 13.46 13.01
C PHE A 97 -4.89 14.97 12.80
N ARG A 98 -5.74 15.73 13.49
CA ARG A 98 -5.71 17.20 13.43
C ARG A 98 -4.37 17.81 13.85
N SER A 99 -3.64 17.11 14.72
CA SER A 99 -2.30 17.49 15.19
C SER A 99 -1.20 17.15 14.19
N TYR A 100 -1.49 16.33 13.18
CA TYR A 100 -0.53 15.93 12.18
C TYR A 100 -0.66 16.83 10.95
N SER A 101 0.40 17.58 10.68
CA SER A 101 0.58 18.27 9.41
C SER A 101 1.76 17.59 8.72
N PRO A 102 1.52 16.79 7.67
CA PRO A 102 2.59 16.35 6.78
C PRO A 102 3.38 17.60 6.36
N GLU A 103 4.70 17.58 6.47
CA GLU A 103 5.46 18.82 6.50
C GLU A 103 5.32 19.64 5.20
N PHE A 104 5.06 20.93 5.38
CA PHE A 104 5.18 21.93 4.32
C PHE A 104 6.66 22.11 3.97
N LEU A 105 6.94 22.22 2.67
CA LEU A 105 8.22 22.46 1.99
C LEU A 105 9.11 23.54 2.66
N SER A 106 9.90 23.20 3.68
CA SER A 106 11.04 24.03 4.12
C SER A 106 12.12 23.20 4.82
N GLU A 107 13.22 22.99 4.08
CA GLU A 107 14.60 22.81 4.57
C GLU A 107 14.84 21.94 5.82
N GLY A 108 14.75 20.62 5.69
CA GLY A 108 15.34 19.71 6.67
C GLY A 108 14.60 18.38 6.84
N ILE A 109 15.06 17.36 6.12
CA ILE A 109 14.58 15.98 6.06
C ILE A 109 13.96 15.48 7.39
N ARG A 110 12.63 15.41 7.48
CA ARG A 110 11.95 14.47 8.37
C ARG A 110 11.64 13.19 7.60
N THR A 111 12.35 12.13 7.98
CA THR A 111 12.07 10.76 7.56
C THR A 111 11.02 10.16 8.50
N GLY A 112 9.90 9.69 7.97
CA GLY A 112 8.88 9.03 8.80
C GLY A 112 7.87 8.28 7.94
N CYS A 113 7.19 7.33 8.55
CA CYS A 113 6.15 6.54 7.88
C CYS A 113 4.77 7.19 7.99
N GLY A 114 4.63 8.24 8.82
CA GLY A 114 3.34 8.78 9.24
C GLY A 114 3.25 8.93 10.76
N MET A 115 2.03 9.01 11.25
CA MET A 115 1.68 9.04 12.67
C MET A 115 0.80 7.84 13.04
N ALA A 116 1.12 7.20 14.17
CA ALA A 116 0.31 6.13 14.75
C ALA A 116 0.02 6.45 16.22
N GLU A 117 -1.26 6.58 16.57
CA GLU A 117 -1.75 6.90 17.92
C GLU A 117 -3.16 6.32 18.09
N ASP A 118 -3.52 5.88 19.30
CA ASP A 118 -4.85 5.35 19.63
C ASP A 118 -5.37 4.29 18.65
N GLU A 119 -4.50 3.35 18.26
CA GLU A 119 -4.78 2.28 17.29
C GLU A 119 -5.26 2.79 15.92
N LYS A 120 -4.85 4.00 15.53
CA LYS A 120 -5.11 4.60 14.22
C LYS A 120 -3.80 4.98 13.54
N PHE A 121 -3.85 5.13 12.22
CA PHE A 121 -2.67 5.44 11.43
C PHE A 121 -2.96 6.47 10.34
N GLU A 122 -2.11 7.48 10.25
CA GLU A 122 -2.08 8.45 9.16
C GLU A 122 -0.73 8.35 8.45
N PRO A 123 -0.69 7.97 7.17
CA PRO A 123 0.59 7.85 6.47
C PRO A 123 1.13 9.22 6.04
N GLU A 124 2.46 9.36 6.04
CA GLU A 124 3.14 10.58 5.56
C GLU A 124 2.99 10.72 4.03
N TYR A 125 3.17 9.61 3.32
CA TYR A 125 3.01 9.51 1.88
C TYR A 125 1.92 8.49 1.50
N GLY A 126 1.44 8.55 0.26
CA GLY A 126 0.62 7.47 -0.30
C GLY A 126 -0.85 7.47 0.13
N LYS A 127 -1.37 8.53 0.76
CA LYS A 127 -2.79 8.68 1.14
C LYS A 127 -3.75 8.34 0.00
N GLY A 128 -3.60 8.98 -1.17
CA GLY A 128 -4.45 8.72 -2.33
C GLY A 128 -4.34 7.29 -2.88
N VAL A 129 -3.12 6.74 -2.90
CA VAL A 129 -2.84 5.37 -3.37
C VAL A 129 -3.50 4.35 -2.44
N ALA A 130 -3.30 4.51 -1.12
CA ALA A 130 -3.90 3.66 -0.10
C ALA A 130 -5.44 3.78 -0.13
N ALA A 131 -5.98 4.98 -0.25
CA ALA A 131 -7.42 5.20 -0.37
C ALA A 131 -8.02 4.44 -1.55
N ARG A 132 -7.46 4.59 -2.76
CA ARG A 132 -7.96 3.89 -3.96
C ARG A 132 -7.80 2.37 -3.88
N ALA A 133 -6.77 1.87 -3.20
CA ALA A 133 -6.62 0.44 -2.95
C ALA A 133 -7.71 -0.08 -2.00
N VAL A 134 -8.02 0.63 -0.91
CA VAL A 134 -9.10 0.25 0.02
C VAL A 134 -10.48 0.34 -0.66
N LEU A 135 -10.75 1.41 -1.41
CA LEU A 135 -12.00 1.60 -2.15
C LEU A 135 -12.21 0.46 -3.17
N TYR A 136 -11.17 0.14 -3.95
CA TYR A 136 -11.19 -1.01 -4.86
C TYR A 136 -11.48 -2.32 -4.12
N PHE A 137 -10.79 -2.55 -3.02
CA PHE A 137 -10.92 -3.81 -2.27
C PHE A 137 -12.34 -3.95 -1.72
N SER A 138 -12.93 -2.89 -1.19
CA SER A 138 -14.34 -2.85 -0.75
C SER A 138 -15.31 -3.12 -1.90
N LEU A 139 -15.11 -2.48 -3.05
CA LEU A 139 -15.96 -2.68 -4.24
C LEU A 139 -15.86 -4.11 -4.78
N ARG A 140 -14.66 -4.70 -4.79
CA ARG A 140 -14.37 -6.02 -5.35
C ARG A 140 -14.86 -7.14 -4.44
N TYR A 141 -14.71 -6.97 -3.13
CA TYR A 141 -14.98 -7.98 -2.09
C TYR A 141 -16.11 -7.50 -1.17
N LYS A 142 -17.27 -7.21 -1.78
CA LYS A 142 -18.46 -6.60 -1.14
C LYS A 142 -18.96 -7.28 0.14
N ASP A 143 -18.64 -8.56 0.34
CA ASP A 143 -19.10 -9.36 1.48
C ASP A 143 -18.26 -9.14 2.75
N ILE A 144 -17.21 -8.30 2.71
CA ILE A 144 -16.43 -7.96 3.89
C ILE A 144 -17.14 -6.86 4.67
N SER A 145 -18.23 -7.22 5.32
CA SER A 145 -18.99 -6.39 6.26
C SER A 145 -18.12 -5.74 7.35
N MET A 146 -16.93 -6.29 7.60
CA MET A 146 -15.96 -5.77 8.57
C MET A 146 -15.28 -4.48 8.12
N LEU A 147 -15.17 -4.19 6.81
CA LEU A 147 -14.51 -2.97 6.34
C LEU A 147 -15.32 -1.72 6.66
N ASN A 148 -16.64 -1.78 6.48
CA ASN A 148 -17.55 -0.66 6.77
C ASN A 148 -17.54 -0.23 8.24
N ASN A 149 -17.19 -1.13 9.15
CA ASN A 149 -17.08 -0.82 10.58
C ASN A 149 -15.66 -0.40 11.02
N LYS A 150 -14.67 -0.57 10.15
CA LYS A 150 -13.26 -0.32 10.47
C LYS A 150 -12.68 0.88 9.75
N MET A 151 -13.12 1.14 8.51
CA MET A 151 -12.62 2.24 7.68
C MET A 151 -13.67 3.33 7.52
N ASP A 152 -13.22 4.58 7.60
CA ASP A 152 -14.02 5.75 7.28
C ASP A 152 -13.96 6.01 5.77
N PHE A 153 -15.03 5.67 5.05
CA PHE A 153 -15.05 5.86 3.59
C PHE A 153 -15.14 7.32 3.15
N ASP A 154 -15.68 8.21 3.99
CA ASP A 154 -15.70 9.65 3.68
C ASP A 154 -14.29 10.23 3.76
N LEU A 155 -13.50 9.80 4.75
CA LEU A 155 -12.06 10.12 4.82
C LEU A 155 -11.32 9.63 3.58
N LEU A 156 -11.50 8.36 3.19
CA LEU A 156 -10.80 7.77 2.04
C LEU A 156 -11.21 8.43 0.72
N LEU A 157 -12.49 8.77 0.54
CA LEU A 157 -12.95 9.56 -0.60
C LEU A 157 -12.37 10.98 -0.57
N GLY A 158 -12.25 11.59 0.61
CA GLY A 158 -11.55 12.86 0.79
C GLY A 158 -10.08 12.80 0.34
N TRP A 159 -9.33 11.77 0.75
CA TRP A 159 -7.96 11.55 0.29
C TRP A 159 -7.89 11.27 -1.21
N HIS A 160 -8.82 10.50 -1.76
CA HIS A 160 -8.91 10.26 -3.20
C HIS A 160 -9.08 11.56 -3.99
N ASP A 161 -9.96 12.45 -3.53
CA ASP A 161 -10.24 13.75 -4.18
C ASP A 161 -9.04 14.71 -4.05
N GLN A 162 -8.36 14.73 -2.89
CA GLN A 162 -7.22 15.59 -2.62
C GLN A 162 -5.93 15.14 -3.31
N HIS A 163 -5.80 13.85 -3.64
CA HIS A 163 -4.61 13.26 -4.23
C HIS A 163 -4.91 12.62 -5.59
N PRO A 164 -4.81 13.40 -6.70
CA PRO A 164 -5.11 12.93 -8.04
C PRO A 164 -4.33 11.67 -8.44
N VAL A 165 -4.94 10.86 -9.30
CA VAL A 165 -4.32 9.65 -9.87
C VAL A 165 -3.03 10.01 -10.62
N THR A 166 -1.94 9.33 -10.25
CA THR A 166 -0.60 9.55 -10.83
C THR A 166 -0.30 8.63 -12.02
N LEU A 167 0.76 8.93 -12.77
CA LEU A 167 1.24 8.06 -13.85
C LEU A 167 1.70 6.70 -13.32
N TYR A 168 2.43 6.67 -12.21
CA TYR A 168 2.73 5.46 -11.44
C TYR A 168 1.49 4.58 -11.15
N GLU A 169 0.37 5.16 -10.71
CA GLU A 169 -0.85 4.38 -10.45
C GLU A 169 -1.49 3.83 -11.73
N ARG A 170 -1.45 4.59 -12.83
CA ARG A 170 -1.91 4.10 -14.14
C ARG A 170 -1.04 2.96 -14.66
N HIS A 171 0.28 3.06 -14.48
CA HIS A 171 1.23 1.97 -14.76
C HIS A 171 0.88 0.72 -13.94
N ARG A 172 0.76 0.86 -12.62
CA ARG A 172 0.35 -0.23 -11.73
C ARG A 172 -0.93 -0.90 -12.20
N ASN A 173 -1.96 -0.12 -12.51
CA ASN A 173 -3.25 -0.65 -12.92
C ASN A 173 -3.17 -1.45 -14.24
N ALA A 174 -2.36 -0.99 -15.20
CA ALA A 174 -2.09 -1.72 -16.44
C ALA A 174 -1.28 -3.00 -16.20
N ALA A 175 -0.18 -2.92 -15.46
CA ALA A 175 0.65 -4.06 -15.12
C ALA A 175 -0.13 -5.16 -14.37
N ILE A 176 -1.00 -4.76 -13.43
CA ILE A 176 -1.84 -5.71 -12.68
C ILE A 176 -2.90 -6.32 -13.60
N GLN A 177 -3.48 -5.57 -14.55
CA GLN A 177 -4.40 -6.15 -15.52
C GLN A 177 -3.75 -7.25 -16.36
N GLU A 178 -2.50 -7.05 -16.80
CA GLU A 178 -1.76 -8.07 -17.56
C GLU A 178 -1.51 -9.34 -16.74
N LEU A 179 -1.29 -9.20 -15.43
CA LEU A 179 -0.96 -10.30 -14.53
C LEU A 179 -2.18 -11.03 -13.93
N GLN A 180 -3.23 -10.28 -13.57
CA GLN A 180 -4.42 -10.78 -12.85
C GLN A 180 -5.72 -10.71 -13.67
N GLY A 181 -5.75 -9.96 -14.77
CA GLY A 181 -6.91 -9.83 -15.64
C GLY A 181 -7.95 -8.79 -15.19
N ASN A 182 -7.70 -8.03 -14.13
CA ASN A 182 -8.64 -7.05 -13.58
C ASN A 182 -7.99 -5.67 -13.30
N ARG A 183 -8.81 -4.63 -13.34
CA ARG A 183 -8.40 -3.24 -13.12
C ARG A 183 -9.07 -2.65 -11.88
N ASN A 184 -8.41 -1.65 -11.28
CA ASN A 184 -8.97 -0.79 -10.24
C ASN A 184 -9.73 0.37 -10.92
N PRO A 185 -11.08 0.41 -10.82
CA PRO A 185 -11.88 1.44 -11.49
C PRO A 185 -11.70 2.83 -10.87
N PHE A 186 -11.25 2.94 -9.61
CA PHE A 186 -10.95 4.22 -8.97
C PHE A 186 -9.68 4.89 -9.55
N ILE A 187 -8.87 4.14 -10.30
CA ILE A 187 -7.73 4.67 -11.06
C ILE A 187 -8.15 5.05 -12.49
N ASP A 188 -9.04 4.26 -13.11
CA ASP A 188 -9.47 4.48 -14.49
C ASP A 188 -10.50 5.60 -14.61
N PHE A 189 -11.45 5.67 -13.66
CA PHE A 189 -12.58 6.61 -13.62
C PHE A 189 -12.66 7.28 -12.24
N PRO A 190 -11.62 8.04 -11.83
CA PRO A 190 -11.56 8.65 -10.50
C PRO A 190 -12.76 9.57 -10.20
N GLU A 191 -13.37 10.18 -11.21
CA GLU A 191 -14.54 11.04 -11.10
C GLU A 191 -15.83 10.31 -10.71
N LEU A 192 -15.90 8.99 -10.90
CA LEU A 192 -17.07 8.17 -10.58
C LEU A 192 -16.97 7.52 -9.18
N SER A 193 -15.96 7.88 -8.39
CA SER A 193 -15.65 7.23 -7.11
C SER A 193 -16.84 7.19 -6.14
N ARG A 194 -17.56 8.31 -6.00
CA ARG A 194 -18.73 8.43 -5.12
C ARG A 194 -19.91 7.60 -5.60
N GLU A 195 -20.20 7.66 -6.89
CA GLU A 195 -21.24 6.82 -7.52
C GLU A 195 -20.96 5.32 -7.34
N MET A 196 -19.71 4.90 -7.58
CA MET A 196 -19.30 3.49 -7.41
C MET A 196 -19.47 2.98 -5.97
N MET A 197 -19.34 3.88 -4.98
CA MET A 197 -19.51 3.57 -3.57
C MET A 197 -20.96 3.72 -3.07
N ASN A 198 -21.88 4.18 -3.92
CA ASN A 198 -23.26 4.56 -3.55
C ASN A 198 -23.31 5.63 -2.43
N LEU A 199 -22.43 6.62 -2.50
CA LEU A 199 -22.34 7.76 -1.57
C LEU A 199 -22.59 9.10 -2.27
#